data_AF-A0A8X6IG49-F1
#
_entry.id   AF-A0A8X6IG49-F1
#
_cell.length_a   1.000
_cell.length_b   1.000
_cell.length_c   1.000
_cell.angle_alpha   90.00
_cell.angle_beta   90.00
_cell.angle_gamma   90.00
#
_symmetry.space_group_name_H-M   'P 1'
#
loop_
_entity.id
_entity.type
_entity.pdbx_description
1 polymer ?
#
loop_
_entity_poly.entity_id
_entity_poly.type
_entity_poly.pdbx_seq_one_letter_code
_entity_poly.pdbx_strand_id
1 'polypeptide(L)'
;MMIQKIWLLKIAWDQKLPHQKIENFQRYMVELHQLKDLKIPWCILLKDYVAVQLIGFADASTRAYGACLYIKSENAYETQIRLLCSETRFAPLKTLSIPRLELLARRHCCRN
;
A
#
# COMPACT_ATOMS: atom_id res chain seq x y z
N MET A 1 10.12 3.46 2.67
CA MET A 1 10.98 4.13 3.70
C MET A 1 12.29 4.72 3.16
N MET A 2 12.61 4.64 1.86
CA MET A 2 13.84 5.22 1.32
C MET A 2 13.77 6.74 1.20
N ILE A 3 12.74 7.26 0.53
CA ILE A 3 12.52 8.72 0.33
C ILE A 3 12.45 9.48 1.66
N GLN A 4 11.71 8.96 2.64
CA GLN A 4 11.64 9.57 3.98
C GLN A 4 13.02 9.64 4.66
N LYS A 5 13.86 8.60 4.52
CA LYS A 5 15.24 8.61 5.04
C LYS A 5 16.12 9.62 4.32
N ILE A 6 15.90 9.87 3.03
CA ILE A 6 16.62 10.90 2.26
C ILE A 6 16.22 12.29 2.75
N TRP A 7 14.93 12.56 2.91
CA TRP A 7 14.44 13.84 3.41
C TRP A 7 14.93 14.16 4.82
N LEU A 8 15.06 13.15 5.68
CA LEU A 8 15.63 13.31 7.02
C LEU A 8 17.09 13.77 7.03
N LEU A 9 17.84 13.57 5.93
CA LEU A 9 19.22 14.04 5.82
C LEU A 9 19.31 15.57 5.60
N LYS A 10 18.19 16.26 5.32
CA LYS A 10 18.13 17.71 5.09
C LYS A 10 19.15 18.22 4.07
N ILE A 11 19.41 17.40 3.05
CA ILE A 11 20.34 17.71 1.96
C ILE A 11 19.64 18.65 0.98
N ALA A 12 20.37 19.64 0.46
CA ALA A 12 19.83 20.54 -0.56
C ALA A 12 19.58 19.77 -1.88
N TRP A 13 18.66 20.26 -2.71
CA TRP A 13 18.22 19.55 -3.92
C TRP A 13 19.34 19.34 -4.96
N ASP A 14 20.39 20.15 -4.91
CA ASP A 14 21.57 20.18 -5.78
C ASP A 14 22.77 19.39 -5.22
N GLN A 15 22.70 18.97 -3.95
CA GLN A 15 23.78 18.26 -3.29
C GLN A 15 23.73 16.74 -3.58
N LYS A 16 24.92 16.16 -3.83
CA LYS A 16 25.04 14.73 -4.11
C LYS A 16 24.66 13.88 -2.90
N LEU A 17 23.82 12.87 -3.12
CA LEU A 17 23.50 11.87 -2.11
C LEU A 17 24.71 10.98 -1.79
N PRO A 18 24.81 10.45 -0.55
CA PRO A 18 25.81 9.44 -0.22
C PRO A 18 25.70 8.21 -1.13
N HIS A 19 26.83 7.61 -1.52
CA HIS A 19 26.90 6.50 -2.49
C HIS A 19 25.92 5.36 -2.20
N GLN A 20 25.85 4.92 -0.93
CA GLN A 20 24.93 3.86 -0.49
C GLN A 20 23.43 4.20 -0.70
N LYS A 21 23.05 5.48 -0.72
CA LYS A 21 21.66 5.90 -0.98
C LYS A 21 21.36 5.91 -2.46
N ILE A 22 22.34 6.24 -3.30
CA ILE A 22 22.23 6.24 -4.75
C ILE A 22 21.97 4.82 -5.26
N GLU A 23 22.74 3.83 -4.82
CA GLU A 23 22.55 2.43 -5.23
C GLU A 23 21.15 1.91 -4.87
N ASN A 24 20.68 2.20 -3.66
CA ASN A 24 19.33 1.84 -3.22
C ASN A 24 18.24 2.50 -4.07
N PHE A 25 18.45 3.77 -4.43
CA PHE A 25 17.53 4.52 -5.27
C PHE A 25 17.51 3.97 -6.70
N GLN A 26 18.66 3.66 -7.28
CA GLN A 26 18.77 3.06 -8.61
C GLN A 26 18.09 1.69 -8.64
N ARG A 27 18.32 0.84 -7.65
CA ARG A 27 17.61 -0.44 -7.52
C ARG A 27 16.09 -0.26 -7.47
N TYR A 28 15.61 0.66 -6.64
CA TYR A 28 14.18 0.98 -6.56
C TYR A 28 13.62 1.46 -7.90
N MET A 29 14.37 2.26 -8.66
CA MET A 29 13.96 2.70 -10.00
C MET A 29 13.85 1.53 -10.98
N VAL A 30 14.73 0.52 -10.89
CA VAL A 30 14.65 -0.70 -11.72
C VAL A 30 13.41 -1.51 -11.35
N GLU A 31 13.15 -1.74 -10.07
CA GLU A 31 11.94 -2.43 -9.61
C GLU A 31 10.66 -1.69 -10.04
N LEU A 32 10.66 -0.36 -9.97
CA LEU A 32 9.55 0.47 -10.42
C LEU A 32 9.28 0.31 -11.93
N HIS A 33 10.33 0.15 -12.76
CA HIS A 33 10.15 -0.09 -14.19
C HIS A 33 9.47 -1.44 -14.47
N GLN A 34 9.69 -2.45 -13.64
CA GLN A 34 9.05 -3.76 -13.80
C GLN A 34 7.53 -3.69 -13.58
N LEU A 35 7.04 -2.71 -12.83
CA LEU A 35 5.59 -2.50 -12.65
C LEU A 35 4.88 -2.07 -13.94
N LYS A 36 5.60 -1.62 -14.97
CA LYS A 36 5.00 -1.28 -16.27
C LYS A 36 4.29 -2.48 -16.91
N ASP A 37 4.79 -3.69 -16.67
CA ASP A 37 4.25 -4.92 -17.24
C ASP A 37 3.16 -5.53 -16.35
N LEU A 38 2.86 -4.93 -15.20
CA LEU A 38 1.82 -5.39 -14.30
C LEU A 38 0.43 -5.14 -14.91
N LYS A 39 -0.25 -6.22 -15.29
CA LYS A 39 -1.64 -6.16 -15.75
C LYS A 39 -2.58 -6.52 -14.61
N ILE A 40 -3.43 -5.58 -14.23
CA ILE A 40 -4.49 -5.80 -13.24
C ILE A 40 -5.81 -6.00 -14.00
N PRO A 41 -6.48 -7.14 -13.84
CA PRO A 41 -7.76 -7.38 -14.51
C PRO A 41 -8.86 -6.48 -13.94
N TRP A 42 -9.55 -5.74 -14.82
CA TRP A 42 -10.61 -4.80 -14.46
C TRP A 42 -11.90 -5.46 -13.97
N CYS A 43 -12.22 -6.67 -14.44
CA CYS A 43 -13.40 -7.39 -13.95
C CYS A 43 -13.06 -8.08 -12.64
N ILE A 44 -13.65 -7.61 -11.55
CA ILE A 44 -13.29 -8.04 -10.20
C ILE A 44 -14.25 -9.12 -9.67
N LEU A 45 -15.45 -9.21 -10.26
CA LEU A 45 -16.50 -10.16 -9.88
C LEU A 45 -16.51 -11.37 -10.83
N LEU A 46 -16.84 -12.52 -10.27
CA LEU A 46 -17.17 -13.70 -11.05
C LEU A 46 -18.44 -13.48 -11.88
N LYS A 47 -18.54 -14.21 -13.01
CA LYS A 47 -19.82 -14.34 -13.72
C LYS A 47 -20.79 -15.16 -12.87
N ASP A 48 -22.07 -14.79 -12.96
CA ASP A 48 -23.17 -15.46 -12.26
C ASP A 48 -22.93 -15.60 -10.75
N TYR A 49 -22.34 -14.55 -10.15
CA TYR A 49 -22.07 -14.51 -8.72
C TYR A 49 -23.39 -14.62 -7.94
N VAL A 50 -23.35 -15.46 -6.90
CA VAL A 50 -24.47 -15.69 -5.98
C VAL A 50 -24.29 -14.87 -4.71
N ALA A 51 -23.03 -14.68 -4.29
CA ALA A 51 -22.70 -13.89 -3.11
C ALA A 51 -21.46 -13.03 -3.34
N VAL A 52 -21.46 -11.85 -2.72
CA VAL A 52 -20.33 -10.91 -2.73
C VAL A 52 -20.10 -10.42 -1.30
N GLN A 53 -18.85 -10.46 -0.86
CA GLN A 53 -18.41 -9.95 0.44
C GLN A 53 -17.27 -8.96 0.25
N LEU A 54 -17.34 -7.85 0.96
CA LEU A 54 -16.24 -6.89 1.06
C LEU A 54 -15.47 -7.18 2.36
N ILE A 55 -14.17 -7.43 2.23
CA ILE A 55 -13.30 -7.79 3.35
C ILE A 55 -12.25 -6.68 3.50
N GLY A 56 -12.34 -5.94 4.60
CA GLY A 56 -11.40 -4.88 4.93
C GLY A 56 -10.33 -5.36 5.90
N PHE A 57 -9.06 -5.12 5.55
CA PHE A 57 -7.94 -5.27 6.47
C PHE A 57 -7.30 -3.90 6.70
N ALA A 58 -6.85 -3.69 7.93
CA ALA A 58 -6.11 -2.50 8.33
C ALA A 58 -4.95 -2.94 9.19
N ASP A 59 -3.76 -2.45 8.88
CA ASP A 59 -2.54 -2.73 9.63
C ASP A 59 -1.78 -1.43 9.89
N ALA A 60 -1.08 -1.39 11.01
CA ALA A 60 -0.27 -0.25 11.39
C ALA A 60 1.02 -0.67 12.08
N SER A 61 2.09 0.02 11.68
CA SER A 61 3.40 -0.08 12.29
C SER A 61 3.87 1.32 12.70
N THR A 62 4.96 1.37 13.47
CA THR A 62 5.63 2.63 13.82
C THR A 62 6.16 3.41 12.61
N ARG A 63 6.21 2.79 11.42
CA ARG A 63 6.79 3.36 10.20
C ARG A 63 5.74 3.74 9.15
N ALA A 64 4.64 3.01 9.11
CA ALA A 64 3.56 3.21 8.14
C ALA A 64 2.29 2.55 8.65
N TYR A 65 1.15 3.06 8.20
CA TYR A 65 -0.15 2.46 8.43
C TYR A 65 -0.91 2.42 7.10
N GLY A 66 -1.77 1.43 6.93
CA GLY A 66 -2.47 1.24 5.68
C GLY A 66 -3.68 0.34 5.83
N ALA A 67 -4.56 0.42 4.85
CA ALA A 67 -5.74 -0.41 4.74
C ALA A 67 -5.87 -0.95 3.33
N CYS A 68 -6.47 -2.13 3.19
CA CYS A 68 -6.82 -2.73 1.93
C CYS A 68 -8.23 -3.32 1.98
N LEU A 69 -8.93 -3.20 0.87
CA LEU A 69 -10.24 -3.81 0.65
C LEU A 69 -10.08 -4.92 -0.37
N TYR A 70 -10.52 -6.11 0.00
CA TYR A 70 -10.67 -7.24 -0.91
C TYR A 70 -12.15 -7.46 -1.18
N ILE A 71 -12.47 -7.88 -2.40
CA ILE A 71 -13.79 -8.38 -2.73
C ILE A 71 -13.69 -9.89 -2.92
N LYS A 72 -14.54 -10.60 -2.20
CA LYS A 72 -14.75 -12.04 -2.35
C LYS A 72 -16.05 -12.22 -3.10
N SER A 73 -15.98 -12.83 -4.27
CA SER A 73 -17.15 -13.22 -5.06
C SER A 73 -17.24 -14.73 -5.12
N GLU A 74 -18.46 -15.26 -5.03
CA GLU A 74 -18.75 -16.68 -5.03
C GLU A 74 -19.82 -16.97 -6.08
N ASN A 75 -19.63 -18.02 -6.86
CA ASN A 75 -20.67 -18.61 -7.70
C ASN A 75 -20.85 -20.09 -7.33
N ALA A 76 -21.67 -20.82 -8.09
CA ALA A 76 -21.95 -22.24 -7.81
C ALA A 76 -20.74 -23.17 -7.93
N TYR A 77 -19.64 -22.73 -8.57
CA TYR A 77 -18.51 -23.57 -8.93
C TYR A 77 -17.18 -23.13 -8.28
N GLU A 78 -17.01 -21.83 -8.05
CA GLU A 78 -15.75 -21.25 -7.58
C GLU A 78 -15.96 -20.02 -6.68
N THR A 79 -14.93 -19.75 -5.88
CA THR A 79 -14.80 -18.56 -5.03
C THR A 79 -13.54 -17.82 -5.43
N GLN A 80 -13.67 -16.52 -5.68
CA GLN A 80 -12.57 -15.67 -6.07
C GLN A 80 -12.43 -14.45 -5.17
N ILE A 81 -11.21 -14.23 -4.67
CA ILE A 81 -10.84 -13.07 -3.85
C ILE A 81 -9.88 -12.19 -4.65
N ARG A 82 -10.19 -10.91 -4.81
CA ARG A 82 -9.35 -9.94 -5.49
C ARG A 82 -9.19 -8.66 -4.68
N LEU A 83 -8.03 -8.03 -4.77
CA LEU A 83 -7.79 -6.72 -4.16
C LEU A 83 -8.58 -5.66 -4.93
N LEU A 84 -9.46 -4.94 -4.25
CA LEU A 84 -10.27 -3.86 -4.81
C LEU A 84 -9.50 -2.54 -4.76
N CYS A 85 -9.01 -2.18 -3.57
CA CYS A 85 -8.16 -1.00 -3.40
C CYS A 85 -7.27 -1.17 -2.16
N SER A 86 -6.19 -0.41 -2.13
CA SER A 86 -5.35 -0.27 -0.95
C SER A 86 -4.86 1.17 -0.81
N GLU A 87 -4.79 1.65 0.43
CA GLU A 87 -4.23 2.94 0.77
C GLU A 87 -3.16 2.72 1.84
N THR A 88 -1.98 3.30 1.64
CA THR A 88 -0.88 3.25 2.61
C THR A 88 -0.33 4.65 2.83
N ARG A 89 -0.04 4.98 4.08
CA ARG A 89 0.53 6.27 4.48
C ARG A 89 1.74 6.07 5.37
N PHE A 90 2.74 6.94 5.20
CA PHE A 90 3.88 6.99 6.11
C PHE A 90 3.42 7.46 7.49
N ALA A 91 3.91 6.81 8.54
CA ALA A 91 3.66 7.24 9.90
C ALA A 91 4.31 8.61 10.12
N PRO A 92 3.66 9.53 10.87
CA PRO A 92 4.26 10.81 11.21
C PRO A 92 5.61 10.62 11.93
N LEU A 93 6.54 11.54 11.70
CA LEU A 93 7.84 11.53 12.39
C LEU A 93 7.70 11.75 13.90
N LYS A 94 6.61 12.43 14.33
CA LYS A 94 6.20 12.47 15.73
C LYS A 94 5.56 11.13 16.06
N THR A 95 6.14 10.42 17.02
CA THR A 95 5.68 9.10 17.46
C THR A 95 4.24 9.19 17.96
N LEU A 96 3.31 8.65 17.15
CA LEU A 96 1.97 8.29 17.61
C LEU A 96 2.03 6.85 18.13
N SER A 97 1.18 6.54 19.11
CA SER A 97 1.08 5.16 19.61
C SER A 97 0.51 4.24 18.51
N ILE A 98 0.93 2.97 18.50
CA ILE A 98 0.46 1.96 17.54
C ILE A 98 -1.09 1.89 17.51
N PRO A 99 -1.82 1.88 18.65
CA PRO A 99 -3.28 1.87 18.63
C PRO A 99 -3.91 3.06 17.90
N ARG A 100 -3.29 4.25 17.96
CA ARG A 100 -3.77 5.42 17.22
C ARG A 100 -3.54 5.28 15.72
N LEU A 101 -2.43 4.67 15.32
CA LEU A 101 -2.13 4.41 13.91
C LEU A 101 -3.06 3.33 13.33
N GLU A 102 -3.40 2.29 14.10
CA GLU A 102 -4.42 1.30 13.72
C GLU A 102 -5.80 1.92 13.52
N LEU A 103 -6.19 2.84 14.41
CA LEU A 103 -7.45 3.57 14.28
C LEU A 103 -7.47 4.43 13.01
N LEU A 104 -6.35 5.09 12.67
CA LEU A 104 -6.23 5.85 11.44
C LEU A 104 -6.30 4.93 10.21
N ALA A 105 -5.60 3.80 10.21
CA ALA A 105 -5.68 2.81 9.13
C ALA A 105 -7.13 2.33 8.91
N ARG A 106 -7.85 1.97 9.99
CA ARG A 106 -9.27 1.61 9.89
C ARG A 106 -10.12 2.72 9.30
N ARG A 107 -9.88 3.98 9.67
CA ARG A 107 -10.62 5.11 9.09
C ARG A 107 -10.45 5.22 7.57
N HIS A 108 -9.29 4.84 7.04
CA HIS A 108 -9.05 4.78 5.60
C HIS A 108 -9.83 3.64 4.93
N CYS A 109 -9.96 2.49 5.60
CA CYS A 109 -10.79 1.38 5.13
C CYS A 109 -12.28 1.74 5.05
N CYS A 110 -12.78 2.57 5.97
CA CYS A 110 -14.21 2.89 6.12
C CYS A 110 -14.63 4.25 5.54
N ARG A 111 -13.74 4.97 4.84
CA ARG A 111 -14.05 6.27 4.23
C ARG A 111 -14.63 6.05 2.84
N ASN A 112 -15.96 6.14 2.74
CA ASN A 112 -16.69 6.35 1.49
C ASN A 112 -16.50 7.78 0.98
#